data_AF-A0A1B6MTH8-F1
#
_entry.id   AF-A0A1B6MTH8-F1
#
_cell.length_a   1.000
_cell.length_b   1.000
_cell.length_c   1.000
_cell.angle_alpha   90.00
_cell.angle_beta   90.00
_cell.angle_gamma   90.00
#
_symmetry.space_group_name_H-M   'P 1'
#
loop_
_entity.id
_entity.type
_entity.pdbx_description
1 polymer ?
#
loop_
_entity_poly.entity_id
_entity_poly.type
_entity_poly.pdbx_seq_one_letter_code
_entity_poly.pdbx_strand_id
1 'polypeptide(L)'
;MGGTTIKMDSRTLGLVIAILLEIVPSRCLDKTDSRFISYEDIMSTASVFSEPGVTAYSQLLFDVGRDQVVVGARDTLYRLKLQELQKLEKAVWLAPPDKVQLCQDKGQTEQDCHNYIKVLLSNGKRLFSCGTNAFTPQCSWREMEDVNRVTEWVQGVAKCPY
;
A
#
# COMPACT_ATOMS: atom_id res chain seq x y z
N MET A 1 46.36 13.72 -57.33
CA MET A 1 45.99 14.96 -56.59
C MET A 1 45.47 14.53 -55.23
N GLY A 2 46.28 14.74 -54.19
CA GLY A 2 46.10 14.13 -52.88
C GLY A 2 44.95 14.75 -52.08
N GLY A 3 44.11 13.90 -51.49
CA GLY A 3 43.11 14.31 -50.52
C GLY A 3 43.81 14.77 -49.24
N THR A 4 43.49 15.99 -48.80
CA THR A 4 44.01 16.54 -47.55
C THR A 4 43.19 15.97 -46.40
N THR A 5 43.76 14.98 -45.69
CA THR A 5 43.17 14.46 -44.45
C THR A 5 43.33 15.53 -43.36
N ILE A 6 42.22 16.15 -42.95
CA ILE A 6 42.21 17.10 -41.82
C ILE A 6 42.45 16.29 -40.54
N LYS A 7 43.62 16.42 -39.94
CA LYS A 7 43.92 15.86 -38.62
C LYS A 7 43.29 16.77 -37.56
N MET A 8 42.22 16.30 -36.93
CA MET A 8 41.58 16.99 -35.81
C MET A 8 42.48 16.83 -34.56
N ASP A 9 42.95 17.95 -34.00
CA ASP A 9 43.81 17.97 -32.81
C ASP A 9 43.04 17.39 -31.60
N SER A 10 43.75 16.69 -30.71
CA SER A 10 43.22 16.13 -29.47
C SER A 10 42.60 17.19 -28.57
N ARG A 11 43.07 18.44 -28.63
CA ARG A 11 42.44 19.58 -27.92
C ARG A 11 41.08 19.94 -28.52
N THR A 12 40.98 19.95 -29.85
CA THR A 12 39.73 20.21 -30.57
C THR A 12 38.72 19.09 -30.35
N LEU A 13 39.17 17.83 -30.36
CA LEU A 13 38.32 16.67 -30.04
C LEU A 13 37.81 16.73 -28.59
N GLY A 14 38.66 17.14 -27.64
CA GLY A 14 38.29 17.34 -26.24
C GLY A 14 37.23 18.43 -26.04
N LEU A 15 37.36 19.58 -26.75
CA LEU A 15 36.35 20.63 -26.71
C LEU A 15 35.00 20.16 -27.29
N VAL A 16 35.01 19.41 -28.39
CA VAL A 16 33.77 18.91 -29.01
C VAL A 16 33.06 17.90 -28.09
N ILE A 17 33.80 17.03 -27.40
CA ILE A 17 33.23 16.08 -26.43
C ILE A 17 32.68 16.81 -25.20
N ALA A 18 33.37 17.84 -24.69
CA ALA A 18 32.88 18.65 -23.57
C ALA A 18 31.59 19.40 -23.93
N ILE A 19 31.54 20.01 -25.12
CA ILE A 19 30.34 20.68 -25.64
C ILE A 19 29.19 19.67 -25.80
N LEU A 20 29.45 18.45 -26.29
CA LEU A 20 28.43 17.41 -26.41
C LEU A 20 27.95 16.87 -25.06
N LEU A 21 28.80 16.86 -24.01
CA LEU A 21 28.39 16.50 -22.66
C LEU A 21 27.49 17.55 -21.99
N GLU A 22 27.66 18.84 -22.33
CA GLU A 22 26.80 19.92 -21.81
C GLU A 22 25.43 20.03 -22.53
N ILE A 23 25.24 19.33 -23.65
CA ILE A 23 23.98 19.31 -24.41
C ILE A 23 23.08 18.14 -24.00
N VAL A 24 23.38 17.42 -22.91
CA VAL A 24 22.38 16.56 -22.29
C VAL A 24 21.54 17.45 -21.37
N PRO A 25 20.33 17.90 -21.76
CA PRO A 25 19.41 18.43 -20.79
C PRO A 25 19.14 17.28 -19.82
N SER A 26 19.74 17.36 -18.63
CA SER A 26 19.13 16.79 -17.45
C SER A 26 17.73 17.37 -17.46
N ARG A 27 16.74 16.54 -17.83
CA ARG A 27 15.33 16.90 -17.64
C ARG A 27 15.12 16.91 -16.14
N CYS A 28 15.56 17.98 -15.50
CA CYS A 28 15.20 18.32 -14.15
C CYS A 28 13.68 18.36 -14.14
N LEU A 29 13.06 17.54 -13.28
CA LEU A 29 11.67 17.73 -12.93
C LEU A 29 11.54 19.18 -12.50
N ASP A 30 10.79 19.96 -13.27
CA ASP A 30 10.72 21.39 -13.07
C ASP A 30 10.01 21.67 -11.74
N LYS A 31 10.78 21.96 -10.69
CA LYS A 31 10.28 22.31 -9.35
C LYS A 31 9.46 23.61 -9.33
N THR A 32 9.28 24.27 -10.49
CA THR A 32 8.40 25.44 -10.64
C THR A 32 7.00 25.11 -11.15
N ASP A 33 6.67 23.83 -11.38
CA ASP A 33 5.28 23.44 -11.65
C ASP A 33 4.41 23.65 -10.41
N SER A 34 3.48 24.60 -10.47
CA SER A 34 2.49 24.86 -9.41
C SER A 34 1.62 23.66 -9.00
N ARG A 35 1.63 22.58 -9.78
CA ARG A 35 0.95 21.30 -9.47
C ARG A 35 1.83 20.35 -8.67
N PHE A 36 3.13 20.63 -8.58
CA PHE A 36 4.04 19.89 -7.73
C PHE A 36 3.84 20.33 -6.28
N ILE A 37 3.32 19.42 -5.47
CA ILE A 37 3.24 19.58 -4.01
C ILE A 37 4.25 18.60 -3.42
N SER A 38 5.19 19.09 -2.60
CA SER A 38 6.19 18.23 -1.97
C SER A 38 5.56 17.33 -0.91
N TYR A 39 6.23 16.23 -0.57
CA TYR A 39 5.77 15.36 0.51
C TYR A 39 5.71 16.15 1.83
N GLU A 40 6.70 17.00 2.08
CA GLU A 40 6.79 17.87 3.25
C GLU A 40 5.59 18.82 3.33
N ASP A 41 5.18 19.42 2.21
CA ASP A 41 4.01 20.31 2.17
C ASP A 41 2.71 19.55 2.45
N ILE A 42 2.54 18.34 1.91
CA ILE A 42 1.36 17.50 2.20
C ILE A 42 1.35 17.10 3.68
N MET A 43 2.48 16.64 4.20
CA MET A 43 2.59 16.17 5.58
C MET A 43 2.44 17.31 6.60
N SER A 44 2.62 18.57 6.20
CA SER A 44 2.37 19.72 7.08
C SER A 44 0.91 19.86 7.50
N THR A 45 -0.03 19.30 6.72
CA THR A 45 -1.48 19.40 6.97
C THR A 45 -2.20 18.05 7.01
N ALA A 46 -1.56 16.97 6.55
CA ALA A 46 -2.17 15.65 6.50
C ALA A 46 -2.22 14.99 7.89
N SER A 47 -3.35 14.36 8.19
CA SER A 47 -3.46 13.42 9.31
C SER A 47 -2.91 12.05 8.89
N VAL A 48 -2.04 11.47 9.69
CA VAL A 48 -1.42 10.17 9.42
C VAL A 48 -1.74 9.20 10.54
N PHE A 49 -2.25 8.03 10.18
CA PHE A 49 -2.44 6.92 11.10
C PHE A 49 -1.44 5.80 10.80
N SER A 50 -0.76 5.32 11.83
CA SER A 50 0.05 4.10 11.78
C SER A 50 0.13 3.50 13.18
N GLU A 51 0.31 2.18 13.26
CA GLU A 51 0.52 1.46 14.51
C GLU A 51 1.83 0.64 14.45
N PRO A 52 2.68 0.69 15.51
CA PRO A 52 3.91 -0.07 15.54
C PRO A 52 3.68 -1.57 15.31
N GLY A 53 4.48 -2.16 14.43
CA GLY A 53 4.42 -3.58 14.10
C GLY A 53 3.35 -3.98 13.09
N VAL A 54 2.44 -3.08 12.71
CA VAL A 54 1.40 -3.34 11.70
C VAL A 54 1.79 -2.74 10.36
N THR A 55 1.67 -3.56 9.31
CA THR A 55 1.99 -3.19 7.93
C THR A 55 0.82 -3.46 6.98
N ALA A 56 0.99 -3.14 5.69
CA ALA A 56 0.07 -3.52 4.63
C ALA A 56 -1.37 -3.00 4.80
N TYR A 57 -1.53 -1.73 5.21
CA TYR A 57 -2.78 -0.97 5.14
C TYR A 57 -3.24 -0.88 3.68
N SER A 58 -3.99 -1.87 3.22
CA SER A 58 -4.21 -2.11 1.78
C SER A 58 -5.66 -2.04 1.37
N GLN A 59 -6.60 -2.00 2.32
CA GLN A 59 -8.03 -1.89 2.07
C GLN A 59 -8.63 -0.76 2.89
N LEU A 60 -9.45 0.06 2.24
CA LEU A 60 -10.16 1.17 2.86
C LEU A 60 -11.63 1.08 2.47
N LEU A 61 -12.52 1.20 3.44
CA LEU A 61 -13.96 1.34 3.23
C LEU A 61 -14.43 2.60 3.93
N PHE A 62 -14.79 3.60 3.14
CA PHE A 62 -15.33 4.87 3.63
C PHE A 62 -16.81 4.73 3.96
N ASP A 63 -17.20 5.12 5.17
CA ASP A 63 -18.59 5.25 5.60
C ASP A 63 -18.85 6.67 6.07
N VAL A 64 -19.07 7.56 5.10
CA VAL A 64 -19.28 9.00 5.32
C VAL A 64 -20.49 9.26 6.21
N GLY A 65 -21.54 8.43 6.12
CA GLY A 65 -22.76 8.58 6.91
C GLY A 65 -22.53 8.37 8.42
N ARG A 66 -21.47 7.66 8.81
CA ARG A 66 -21.07 7.44 10.20
C ARG A 66 -19.78 8.16 10.59
N ASP A 67 -19.28 9.06 9.74
CA ASP A 67 -18.02 9.78 9.94
C ASP A 67 -16.83 8.84 10.26
N GLN A 68 -16.75 7.71 9.55
CA GLN A 68 -15.72 6.71 9.81
C GLN A 68 -15.11 6.11 8.53
N VAL A 69 -13.91 5.55 8.68
CA VAL A 69 -13.25 4.71 7.68
C VAL A 69 -12.82 3.40 8.34
N VAL A 70 -13.16 2.28 7.70
CA VAL A 70 -12.68 0.96 8.09
C VAL A 70 -11.43 0.63 7.28
N VAL A 71 -10.36 0.23 7.96
CA VAL A 71 -9.05 -0.04 7.35
C VAL A 71 -8.68 -1.51 7.57
N GLY A 72 -8.35 -2.20 6.49
CA GLY A 72 -7.77 -3.55 6.52
C GLY A 72 -6.26 -3.49 6.38
N ALA A 73 -5.56 -4.13 7.33
CA ALA A 73 -4.10 -4.22 7.35
C ALA A 73 -3.65 -5.67 7.57
N ARG A 74 -2.34 -5.90 7.76
CA ARG A 74 -1.83 -7.21 8.17
C ARG A 74 -2.34 -7.55 9.57
N ASP A 75 -3.02 -8.69 9.68
CA ASP A 75 -3.56 -9.30 10.90
C ASP A 75 -4.58 -8.46 11.68
N THR A 76 -5.12 -7.39 11.10
CA THR A 76 -5.98 -6.49 11.86
C THR A 76 -6.93 -5.68 10.98
N LEU A 77 -8.05 -5.33 11.57
CA LEU A 77 -8.98 -4.32 11.10
C LEU A 77 -8.95 -3.12 12.05
N TYR A 78 -9.12 -1.93 11.50
CA TYR A 78 -9.30 -0.71 12.28
C TYR A 78 -10.60 -0.03 11.89
N ARG A 79 -11.23 0.58 12.88
CA ARG A 79 -12.28 1.60 12.68
C ARG A 79 -11.67 2.93 13.11
N LEU A 80 -11.55 3.86 12.19
CA LEU A 80 -11.01 5.19 12.45
C LEU A 80 -12.10 6.22 12.21
N LYS A 81 -12.04 7.37 12.89
CA LYS A 81 -12.79 8.54 12.47
C LYS A 81 -12.34 8.95 11.07
N LEU A 82 -13.28 9.39 10.25
CA LEU A 82 -12.97 9.89 8.92
C LEU A 82 -12.16 11.19 9.02
N GLN A 83 -12.46 12.02 10.01
CA GLN A 83 -11.67 13.18 10.37
C GLN A 83 -10.49 12.77 11.26
N GLU A 84 -9.30 13.27 10.93
CA GLU A 84 -8.07 13.11 11.71
C GLU A 84 -7.56 11.66 11.88
N LEU A 85 -8.25 10.66 11.32
CA LEU A 85 -7.91 9.24 11.38
C LEU A 85 -7.74 8.71 12.82
N GLN A 86 -8.46 9.30 13.78
CA GLN A 86 -8.43 8.87 15.17
C GLN A 86 -8.92 7.41 15.28
N LYS A 87 -8.11 6.54 15.89
CA LYS A 87 -8.49 5.14 16.14
C LYS A 87 -9.66 5.03 17.11
N LEU A 88 -10.78 4.50 16.63
CA LEU A 88 -11.96 4.17 17.42
C LEU A 88 -11.86 2.73 17.93
N GLU A 89 -11.54 1.80 17.03
CA GLU A 89 -11.42 0.38 17.36
C GLU A 89 -10.27 -0.29 16.61
N LYS A 90 -9.76 -1.36 17.21
CA LYS A 90 -8.86 -2.33 16.59
C LYS A 90 -9.46 -3.71 16.79
N ALA A 91 -9.56 -4.49 15.72
CA ALA A 91 -9.93 -5.90 15.77
C ALA A 91 -8.79 -6.75 15.22
N VAL A 92 -8.06 -7.39 16.14
CA VAL A 92 -6.99 -8.33 15.80
C VAL A 92 -7.62 -9.55 15.12
N TRP A 93 -7.09 -9.92 13.96
CA TRP A 93 -7.55 -11.04 13.16
C TRP A 93 -6.35 -11.77 12.57
N LEU A 94 -5.61 -12.46 13.43
CA LEU A 94 -4.46 -13.28 13.07
C LEU A 94 -4.88 -14.55 12.33
N ALA A 95 -3.99 -15.11 11.51
CA ALA A 95 -4.15 -16.47 11.04
C ALA A 95 -3.94 -17.46 12.21
N PRO A 96 -4.81 -18.49 12.35
CA PRO A 96 -4.63 -19.55 13.35
C PRO A 96 -3.27 -20.27 13.23
N PRO A 97 -2.61 -20.65 14.33
CA PRO A 97 -1.27 -21.24 14.30
C PRO A 97 -1.16 -22.51 13.43
N ASP A 98 -2.21 -23.34 13.41
CA ASP A 98 -2.29 -24.53 12.56
C ASP A 98 -2.26 -24.19 11.06
N LYS A 99 -2.92 -23.09 10.66
CA LYS A 99 -2.91 -22.61 9.28
C LYS A 99 -1.57 -21.97 8.91
N VAL A 100 -0.96 -21.24 9.85
CA VAL A 100 0.39 -20.68 9.68
C VAL A 100 1.40 -21.81 9.46
N GLN A 101 1.37 -22.84 10.31
CA GLN A 101 2.25 -24.00 10.19
C GLN A 101 2.04 -24.70 8.84
N LEU A 102 0.79 -24.99 8.46
CA LEU A 102 0.49 -25.61 7.17
C LEU A 102 0.96 -24.78 5.97
N CYS A 103 0.86 -23.45 6.06
CA CYS A 103 1.34 -22.53 5.05
C CYS A 103 2.87 -22.61 4.88
N GLN A 104 3.60 -22.67 5.99
CA GLN A 104 5.07 -22.82 6.01
C GLN A 104 5.51 -24.22 5.56
N ASP A 105 4.79 -25.27 5.97
CA ASP A 105 5.04 -26.65 5.53
C ASP A 105 4.88 -26.79 3.99
N LYS A 106 4.05 -25.94 3.38
CA LYS A 106 3.89 -25.81 1.92
C LYS A 106 4.97 -24.95 1.24
N GLY A 107 5.96 -24.47 1.99
CA GLY A 107 7.13 -23.73 1.49
C GLY A 107 6.95 -22.22 1.38
N GLN A 108 5.89 -21.63 1.97
CA GLN A 108 5.74 -20.17 2.02
C GLN A 108 6.59 -19.56 3.13
N THR A 109 6.92 -18.27 3.00
CA THR A 109 7.68 -17.56 4.04
C THR A 109 6.81 -17.23 5.25
N GLU A 110 7.41 -17.00 6.42
CA GLU A 110 6.69 -16.51 7.60
C GLU A 110 5.86 -15.26 7.29
N GLN A 111 6.43 -14.34 6.50
CA GLN A 111 5.77 -13.11 6.09
C GLN A 111 4.52 -13.38 5.25
N ASP A 112 4.55 -14.33 4.33
CA ASP A 112 3.39 -14.62 3.48
C ASP A 112 2.28 -15.39 4.25
N CYS A 113 2.63 -16.03 5.37
CA CYS A 113 1.70 -16.79 6.20
C CYS A 113 0.91 -15.96 7.22
N HIS A 114 0.86 -14.64 7.07
CA HIS A 114 -0.02 -13.78 7.85
C HIS A 114 -1.46 -13.73 7.29
N ASN A 115 -2.37 -13.10 8.03
CA ASN A 115 -3.69 -12.77 7.51
C ASN A 115 -3.70 -11.35 6.94
N TYR A 116 -3.66 -11.21 5.62
CA TYR A 116 -3.78 -9.90 4.98
C TYR A 116 -5.23 -9.62 4.64
N ILE A 117 -5.81 -8.54 5.15
CA ILE A 117 -7.17 -8.15 4.77
C ILE A 117 -7.17 -7.63 3.32
N LYS A 118 -8.00 -8.23 2.46
CA LYS A 118 -8.05 -7.94 1.01
C LYS A 118 -9.42 -7.50 0.51
N VAL A 119 -10.48 -7.68 1.30
CA VAL A 119 -11.83 -7.31 0.91
C VAL A 119 -12.54 -6.62 2.07
N LEU A 120 -13.14 -5.46 1.81
CA LEU A 120 -14.05 -4.76 2.70
C LEU A 120 -15.25 -4.26 1.90
N LEU A 121 -16.45 -4.72 2.24
CA LEU A 121 -17.70 -4.30 1.60
C LEU A 121 -18.75 -3.96 2.66
N SER A 122 -19.55 -2.93 2.42
CA SER A 122 -20.68 -2.59 3.28
C SER A 122 -21.98 -3.20 2.77
N ASN A 123 -22.85 -3.58 3.70
CA ASN A 123 -24.25 -3.90 3.42
C ASN A 123 -25.12 -3.35 4.56
N GLY A 124 -25.55 -2.09 4.42
CA GLY A 124 -26.31 -1.37 5.45
C GLY A 124 -25.50 -1.20 6.75
N LYS A 125 -25.89 -1.95 7.80
CA LYS A 125 -25.20 -1.96 9.10
C LYS A 125 -24.20 -3.11 9.26
N ARG A 126 -23.99 -3.92 8.22
CA ARG A 126 -23.06 -5.05 8.23
C ARG A 126 -21.82 -4.72 7.40
N LEU A 127 -20.67 -5.17 7.90
CA LEU A 127 -19.38 -5.13 7.24
C LEU A 127 -19.01 -6.55 6.79
N PHE A 128 -18.83 -6.76 5.50
CA PHE A 128 -18.22 -7.99 4.97
C PHE A 128 -16.72 -7.77 4.84
N SER A 129 -15.93 -8.62 5.49
CA SER A 129 -14.47 -8.54 5.46
C SER A 129 -13.87 -9.90 5.13
N CYS A 130 -12.83 -9.91 4.30
CA CYS A 130 -12.06 -11.13 4.00
C CYS A 130 -10.56 -10.88 4.10
N GLY A 131 -9.84 -11.91 4.52
CA GLY A 131 -8.38 -11.93 4.46
C GLY A 131 -7.81 -13.26 4.00
N THR A 132 -6.53 -13.23 3.61
CA THR A 132 -5.78 -14.36 3.05
C THR A 132 -5.62 -15.50 4.05
N ASN A 133 -5.56 -15.17 5.34
CA ASN A 133 -5.57 -16.09 6.47
C ASN A 133 -4.61 -17.28 6.29
N ALA A 134 -3.31 -16.96 6.06
CA ALA A 134 -2.25 -17.92 5.78
C ALA A 134 -2.57 -18.87 4.61
N PHE A 135 -2.80 -18.30 3.42
CA PHE A 135 -3.23 -19.03 2.23
C PHE A 135 -4.47 -19.92 2.42
N THR A 136 -5.32 -19.59 3.40
CA THR A 136 -6.60 -20.28 3.64
C THR A 136 -7.71 -19.23 3.86
N PRO A 137 -8.11 -18.51 2.78
CA PRO A 137 -8.90 -17.31 2.88
C PRO A 137 -10.19 -17.50 3.67
N GLN A 138 -10.46 -16.54 4.54
CA GLN A 138 -11.60 -16.55 5.44
C GLN A 138 -12.30 -15.20 5.36
N CYS A 139 -13.63 -15.24 5.30
CA CYS A 139 -14.47 -14.07 5.35
C CYS A 139 -15.32 -14.06 6.62
N SER A 140 -15.79 -12.87 7.01
CA SER A 140 -16.71 -12.67 8.12
C SER A 140 -17.68 -11.54 7.83
N TRP A 141 -18.92 -11.68 8.31
CA TRP A 141 -19.81 -10.54 8.49
C TRP A 141 -19.65 -10.00 9.90
N ARG A 142 -19.50 -8.69 10.04
CA ARG A 142 -19.34 -7.98 11.30
C ARG A 142 -20.34 -6.83 11.41
N GLU A 143 -20.51 -6.29 12.60
CA GLU A 143 -21.26 -5.04 12.77
C GLU A 143 -20.40 -3.87 12.28
N MET A 144 -21.02 -2.91 11.58
CA MET A 144 -20.31 -1.73 11.04
C MET A 144 -19.78 -0.81 12.16
N GLU A 145 -20.46 -0.79 13.30
CA GLU A 145 -20.16 0.06 14.45
C GLU A 145 -19.31 -0.66 15.53
N ASP A 146 -19.13 -1.98 15.40
CA ASP A 146 -18.26 -2.82 16.23
C ASP A 146 -17.54 -3.83 15.34
N VAL A 147 -16.32 -3.48 14.89
CA VAL A 147 -15.53 -4.35 14.00
C VAL A 147 -14.96 -5.58 14.72
N ASN A 148 -15.08 -5.69 16.04
CA ASN A 148 -14.71 -6.89 16.79
C ASN A 148 -15.84 -7.93 16.79
N ARG A 149 -17.09 -7.49 16.69
CA ARG A 149 -18.26 -8.36 16.73
C ARG A 149 -18.50 -9.06 15.40
N VAL A 150 -18.00 -10.29 15.29
CA VAL A 150 -18.31 -11.19 14.18
C VAL A 150 -19.71 -11.79 14.37
N THR A 151 -20.57 -11.60 13.37
CA THR A 151 -21.93 -12.13 13.32
C THR A 151 -22.00 -13.46 12.57
N GLU A 152 -21.10 -13.68 11.61
CA GLU A 152 -21.13 -14.86 10.75
C GLU A 152 -19.74 -15.10 10.12
N TRP A 153 -19.33 -16.36 10.03
CA TRP A 153 -18.12 -16.77 9.33
C TRP A 153 -18.48 -17.37 7.97
N VAL A 154 -17.73 -16.99 6.93
CA VAL A 154 -17.98 -17.40 5.55
C VAL A 154 -16.69 -17.90 4.92
N GLN A 155 -16.74 -19.04 4.22
CA GLN A 155 -15.58 -19.56 3.50
C GLN A 155 -15.10 -18.55 2.45
N GLY A 156 -13.79 -18.27 2.41
CA GLY A 156 -13.21 -17.22 1.56
C GLY A 156 -12.71 -17.70 0.20
N VAL A 157 -12.69 -19.01 -0.08
CA VAL A 157 -12.31 -19.56 -1.39
C VAL A 157 -13.19 -18.95 -2.47
N ALA A 158 -12.57 -18.50 -3.57
CA ALA A 158 -13.21 -17.77 -4.67
C ALA A 158 -13.83 -16.40 -4.31
N LYS A 159 -13.68 -15.92 -3.07
CA LYS A 159 -14.14 -14.58 -2.63
C LYS A 159 -12.99 -13.64 -2.28
N CYS A 160 -11.87 -14.20 -1.84
CA CYS A 160 -10.68 -13.46 -1.43
C CYS A 160 -9.45 -14.10 -2.10
N PRO A 161 -8.54 -13.30 -2.69
CA PRO A 161 -7.28 -13.81 -3.20
C PRO A 161 -6.39 -14.31 -2.05
N TYR A 162 -5.38 -15.10 -2.42
CA TYR A 162 -4.25 -15.45 -1.56
C TYR A 162 -3.25 -14.31 -1.48
#